data_AF-A0A922M1Q0-F1
#
_entry.id   AF-A0A922M1Q0-F1
#
_cell.length_a   1.000
_cell.length_b   1.000
_cell.length_c   1.000
_cell.angle_alpha   90.00
_cell.angle_beta   90.00
_cell.angle_gamma   90.00
#
_symmetry.space_group_name_H-M   'P 1'
#
loop_
_entity.id
_entity.type
_entity.pdbx_description
1 polymer ?
#
loop_
_entity_poly.entity_id
_entity_poly.type
_entity_poly.pdbx_seq_one_letter_code
_entity_poly.pdbx_strand_id
1 'polypeptide(L)'
;MFGIMVRRVGLGISSGPRPTFDLTDPYCNNVTYDYVPMHDPHLAHHFAQKPARNRMKQLGFCTKDGRAVCSLKEFNQYRKYLYNQFMDRIHMEMKKLDERAKDDLTLKRVETDVARRKQVFTKAEKAREHLEKVAQEHADEWAEKKRAYVLELFLKNT
;
A
#
# COMPACT_ATOMS: atom_id res chain seq x y z
N MET A 1 20.06 -25.81 0.46
CA MET A 1 20.20 -24.94 -0.73
C MET A 1 18.93 -24.09 -0.81
N PHE A 2 18.95 -22.89 -0.21
CA PHE A 2 17.78 -22.03 -0.08
C PHE A 2 17.58 -21.24 -1.37
N GLY A 3 16.63 -21.67 -2.20
CA GLY A 3 16.20 -20.94 -3.40
C GLY A 3 15.49 -19.66 -3.00
N ILE A 4 16.19 -18.53 -3.13
CA ILE A 4 15.62 -17.20 -2.95
C ILE A 4 14.59 -17.01 -4.08
N MET A 5 13.31 -17.11 -3.73
CA MET A 5 12.22 -16.77 -4.63
C MET A 5 12.21 -15.25 -4.79
N VAL A 6 12.96 -14.75 -5.79
CA VAL A 6 12.98 -13.35 -6.19
C VAL A 6 11.58 -12.99 -6.66
N ARG A 7 10.76 -12.43 -5.77
CA ARG A 7 9.47 -11.84 -6.13
C ARG A 7 9.75 -10.70 -7.10
N ARG A 8 9.41 -10.92 -8.36
CA ARG A 8 9.56 -9.93 -9.44
C ARG A 8 8.87 -8.63 -9.01
N VAL A 9 9.66 -7.56 -8.97
CA VAL A 9 9.24 -6.20 -8.64
C VAL A 9 8.05 -5.82 -9.50
N GLY A 10 7.02 -5.25 -8.85
CA GLY A 10 5.71 -5.01 -9.40
C GLY A 10 5.73 -4.24 -10.72
N LEU A 11 4.99 -4.78 -11.69
CA LEU A 11 4.37 -3.95 -12.71
C LEU A 11 3.07 -3.43 -12.11
N GLY A 12 3.03 -2.12 -11.90
CA GLY A 12 1.88 -1.40 -11.40
C GLY A 12 0.60 -1.78 -12.16
N ILE A 13 -0.49 -1.80 -11.41
CA ILE A 13 -1.87 -1.95 -11.88
C ILE A 13 -2.16 -0.80 -12.85
N SER A 14 -1.76 -0.98 -14.10
CA SER A 14 -2.08 -0.12 -15.23
C SER A 14 -2.96 -0.92 -16.16
N SER A 15 -3.90 -0.22 -16.78
CA SER A 15 -5.10 -0.64 -17.53
C SER A 15 -4.91 -1.56 -18.74
N GLY A 16 -3.91 -2.45 -18.72
CA GLY A 16 -3.69 -3.46 -19.75
C GLY A 16 -4.52 -4.74 -19.55
N PRO A 17 -4.69 -5.56 -20.62
CA PRO A 17 -5.33 -6.86 -20.49
C PRO A 17 -4.56 -7.70 -19.47
N ARG A 18 -5.25 -8.06 -18.39
CA ARG A 18 -4.66 -8.93 -17.36
C ARG A 18 -4.42 -10.29 -18.00
N PRO A 19 -3.23 -10.88 -17.83
CA PRO A 19 -3.05 -12.26 -18.22
C PRO A 19 -4.09 -13.13 -17.50
N THR A 20 -4.80 -13.98 -18.25
CA THR A 20 -5.78 -14.93 -17.71
C THR A 20 -5.12 -16.06 -16.92
N PHE A 21 -3.79 -16.20 -17.01
CA PHE A 21 -3.04 -17.16 -16.24
C PHE A 21 -2.81 -16.63 -14.81
N ASP A 22 -3.22 -17.43 -13.83
CA ASP A 22 -2.97 -17.15 -12.43
C ASP A 22 -1.53 -17.57 -12.08
N LEU A 23 -0.64 -16.60 -11.88
CA LEU A 23 0.75 -16.85 -11.46
C LEU A 23 0.89 -17.27 -9.99
N THR A 24 -0.20 -17.23 -9.20
CA THR A 24 -0.15 -17.63 -7.80
C THR A 24 -0.13 -19.15 -7.62
N ASP A 25 -0.54 -19.91 -8.63
CA ASP A 25 -0.55 -21.37 -8.64
C ASP A 25 0.31 -21.93 -9.80
N PRO A 26 1.65 -21.80 -9.73
CA PRO A 26 2.56 -22.22 -10.79
C PRO A 26 2.56 -23.74 -11.06
N TYR A 27 2.01 -24.53 -10.14
CA TYR A 27 1.90 -25.99 -10.26
C TYR A 27 0.48 -26.47 -10.54
N CYS A 28 -0.47 -25.56 -10.76
CA CYS A 28 -1.85 -25.90 -11.14
C CYS A 28 -2.56 -26.81 -10.12
N ASN A 29 -2.27 -26.65 -8.83
CA ASN A 29 -2.85 -27.47 -7.76
C ASN A 29 -4.36 -27.24 -7.58
N ASN A 30 -4.87 -26.06 -7.95
CA ASN A 30 -6.27 -25.69 -7.77
C ASN A 30 -7.15 -26.12 -8.94
N VAL A 31 -6.64 -26.12 -10.17
CA VAL A 31 -7.37 -26.49 -11.39
C VAL A 31 -6.46 -27.27 -12.33
N THR A 32 -6.91 -28.44 -12.78
CA THR A 32 -6.28 -29.19 -13.87
C THR A 32 -6.66 -28.56 -15.21
N TYR A 33 -5.67 -28.22 -16.04
CA TYR A 33 -5.85 -27.55 -17.34
C TYR A 33 -6.13 -28.52 -18.48
N ASP A 34 -6.97 -29.53 -18.23
CA ASP A 34 -7.40 -30.41 -19.32
C ASP A 34 -8.29 -29.58 -20.24
N TYR A 35 -7.78 -29.29 -21.43
CA TYR A 35 -8.45 -28.40 -22.37
C TYR A 35 -9.69 -29.08 -22.94
N VAL A 36 -10.86 -28.56 -22.59
CA VAL A 36 -12.15 -28.96 -23.17
C VAL A 36 -12.61 -27.86 -24.12
N PRO A 37 -12.56 -28.07 -25.45
CA PRO A 37 -12.91 -27.04 -26.43
C PRO A 37 -14.29 -26.43 -26.22
N MET A 38 -15.23 -27.20 -25.68
CA MET A 38 -16.61 -26.75 -25.48
C MET A 38 -16.79 -25.80 -24.28
N HIS A 39 -15.80 -25.73 -23.39
CA HIS A 39 -15.76 -24.75 -22.30
C HIS A 39 -15.09 -23.44 -22.72
N ASP A 40 -14.47 -23.40 -23.91
CA ASP A 40 -13.77 -22.23 -24.40
C ASP A 40 -14.76 -21.14 -24.89
N PRO A 41 -14.76 -19.94 -24.27
CA PRO A 41 -15.62 -18.83 -24.70
C PRO A 41 -15.37 -18.40 -26.15
N HIS A 42 -14.14 -18.54 -26.66
CA HIS A 42 -13.79 -18.15 -28.02
C HIS A 42 -14.33 -19.13 -29.06
N LEU A 43 -14.55 -20.39 -28.68
CA LEU A 43 -15.18 -21.39 -29.52
C LEU A 43 -16.71 -21.47 -29.34
N ALA A 44 -17.28 -20.67 -28.44
CA ALA A 44 -18.72 -20.67 -28.16
C ALA A 44 -19.55 -20.44 -29.44
N HIS A 45 -19.13 -19.53 -30.31
CA HIS A 45 -19.83 -19.28 -31.58
C HIS A 45 -19.78 -20.50 -32.52
N HIS A 46 -18.64 -21.19 -32.60
CA HIS A 46 -18.50 -22.40 -33.40
C HIS A 46 -19.43 -23.51 -32.88
N PHE A 47 -19.46 -23.74 -31.57
CA PHE A 47 -20.32 -24.77 -30.97
C PHE A 47 -21.80 -24.37 -30.87
N ALA A 48 -22.13 -23.09 -31.03
CA ALA A 48 -23.52 -22.62 -31.14
C ALA A 48 -24.17 -23.02 -32.47
N GLN A 49 -23.38 -23.29 -33.51
CA GLN A 49 -23.90 -23.71 -34.82
C GLN A 49 -24.59 -25.08 -34.72
N LYS A 50 -25.76 -25.20 -35.37
CA LYS A 50 -26.60 -26.41 -35.31
C LYS A 50 -25.85 -27.70 -35.69
N PRO A 51 -25.00 -27.74 -36.75
CA PRO A 51 -24.25 -28.94 -37.11
C PRO A 51 -23.24 -29.35 -36.03
N ALA A 52 -22.44 -28.39 -35.54
CA ALA A 52 -21.45 -28.61 -34.49
C ALA A 52 -22.11 -29.08 -33.20
N ARG A 53 -23.18 -28.42 -32.77
CA ARG A 53 -23.94 -28.80 -31.56
C ARG A 53 -24.52 -30.21 -31.66
N ASN A 54 -25.08 -30.58 -32.82
CA ASN A 54 -25.63 -31.92 -33.03
C ASN A 54 -24.53 -32.98 -32.94
N ARG A 55 -23.36 -32.71 -33.52
CA ARG A 55 -22.19 -33.58 -33.42
C ARG A 55 -21.72 -33.74 -31.97
N MET A 56 -21.66 -32.65 -31.20
CA MET A 56 -21.27 -32.70 -29.78
C MET A 56 -22.26 -33.48 -28.90
N LYS A 57 -23.55 -33.43 -29.22
CA LYS A 57 -24.58 -34.27 -28.57
C LYS A 57 -24.39 -35.75 -28.89
N GLN A 58 -24.11 -36.09 -30.16
CA GLN A 58 -23.86 -37.47 -30.58
C GLN A 58 -22.59 -38.05 -29.93
N LEU A 59 -21.56 -37.24 -29.79
CA LEU A 59 -20.29 -37.62 -29.17
C LEU A 59 -20.33 -37.63 -27.63
N GLY A 60 -21.44 -37.24 -27.00
CA GLY A 60 -21.61 -37.28 -25.55
C GLY A 60 -20.94 -36.14 -24.77
N PHE A 61 -20.39 -35.13 -25.45
CA PHE A 61 -19.80 -33.96 -24.78
C PHE A 61 -20.86 -33.03 -24.21
N CYS A 62 -22.05 -33.00 -24.82
CA CYS A 62 -23.16 -32.13 -24.42
C CYS A 62 -24.39 -32.95 -24.02
N THR A 63 -25.11 -32.48 -23.00
CA THR A 63 -26.41 -33.02 -22.60
C THR A 63 -27.47 -32.75 -23.68
N LYS A 64 -28.63 -33.41 -23.59
CA LYS A 64 -29.76 -33.19 -24.52
C LYS A 64 -30.20 -31.72 -24.55
N ASP A 65 -30.08 -31.04 -23.41
CA ASP A 65 -30.39 -29.61 -23.23
C ASP A 65 -29.31 -28.68 -23.79
N GLY A 66 -28.18 -29.23 -24.27
CA GLY A 66 -27.05 -28.44 -24.77
C GLY A 66 -26.14 -27.87 -23.67
N ARG A 67 -26.24 -28.39 -22.44
CA ARG A 67 -25.29 -28.05 -21.36
C ARG A 67 -24.04 -28.92 -21.47
N ALA A 68 -22.89 -28.34 -21.18
CA ALA A 68 -21.63 -29.06 -21.15
C ALA A 68 -21.62 -30.14 -20.07
N VAL A 69 -21.11 -31.33 -20.40
CA VAL A 69 -20.96 -32.43 -19.45
C VAL A 69 -19.66 -32.22 -18.69
N CYS A 70 -19.70 -32.37 -17.37
CA CYS A 70 -18.53 -32.42 -16.51
C CYS A 70 -18.67 -33.56 -15.49
N SER A 71 -17.55 -34.10 -15.04
CA SER A 71 -17.44 -35.03 -13.94
C SER A 71 -17.65 -34.33 -12.58
N LEU A 72 -17.98 -35.12 -11.55
CA LEU A 72 -18.09 -34.60 -10.17
C LEU A 72 -16.75 -34.03 -9.66
N LYS A 73 -15.63 -34.57 -10.14
CA LYS A 73 -14.29 -34.10 -9.81
C LYS A 73 -14.06 -32.69 -10.34
N GLU A 74 -14.33 -32.46 -11.62
CA GLU A 74 -14.19 -31.15 -12.27
C GLU A 74 -15.11 -30.11 -11.62
N PHE A 75 -16.34 -30.49 -11.29
CA PHE A 75 -17.27 -29.59 -10.61
C PHE A 75 -16.76 -29.17 -9.23
N ASN A 76 -16.24 -30.10 -8.43
CA ASN A 76 -15.68 -29.80 -7.11
C ASN A 76 -14.41 -28.96 -7.20
N GLN A 77 -13.54 -29.23 -8.17
CA GLN A 77 -12.36 -28.40 -8.46
C GLN A 77 -12.77 -26.97 -8.80
N TYR A 78 -13.75 -26.80 -9.70
CA TYR A 78 -14.24 -25.48 -10.08
C TYR A 78 -14.85 -24.72 -8.89
N ARG A 79 -15.66 -25.38 -8.05
CA ARG A 79 -16.20 -24.77 -6.82
C ARG A 79 -15.10 -24.32 -5.87
N LYS A 80 -14.08 -25.16 -5.66
CA LYS A 80 -12.92 -24.84 -4.82
C LYS A 80 -12.16 -23.64 -5.38
N TYR A 81 -11.93 -23.61 -6.69
CA TYR A 81 -11.28 -22.49 -7.37
C TYR A 81 -12.04 -21.17 -7.15
N LEU A 82 -13.36 -21.16 -7.38
CA LEU A 82 -14.18 -19.96 -7.16
C LEU A 82 -14.11 -19.48 -5.71
N TYR A 83 -14.15 -20.40 -4.76
CA TYR A 83 -14.02 -20.07 -3.34
C TYR A 83 -12.65 -19.45 -3.02
N ASN A 84 -11.57 -20.07 -3.51
CA ASN A 84 -10.21 -19.55 -3.30
C ASN A 84 -10.06 -18.15 -3.89
N GLN A 85 -10.51 -17.94 -5.13
CA GLN A 85 -10.49 -16.63 -5.79
C GLN A 85 -11.26 -15.56 -5.00
N PHE A 86 -12.39 -15.93 -4.41
CA PHE A 86 -13.16 -15.03 -3.56
C PHE A 86 -12.42 -14.71 -2.25
N MET A 87 -11.89 -15.73 -1.58
CA MET A 87 -11.12 -15.57 -0.33
C MET A 87 -9.85 -14.74 -0.56
N ASP A 88 -9.15 -14.95 -1.67
CA ASP A 88 -7.96 -14.18 -2.04
C ASP A 88 -8.28 -12.69 -2.19
N ARG A 89 -9.41 -12.36 -2.82
CA ARG A 89 -9.88 -10.96 -2.90
C ARG A 89 -10.16 -10.38 -1.52
N ILE A 90 -10.81 -11.14 -0.63
CA ILE A 90 -11.05 -10.70 0.74
C ILE A 90 -9.73 -10.43 1.46
N HIS A 91 -8.78 -11.38 1.41
CA HIS A 91 -7.48 -11.24 2.06
C HIS A 91 -6.69 -10.04 1.52
N MET A 92 -6.74 -9.79 0.21
CA MET A 92 -6.11 -8.60 -0.38
C MET A 92 -6.70 -7.31 0.18
N GLU A 93 -8.02 -7.20 0.27
CA GLU A 93 -8.67 -6.02 0.83
C GLU A 93 -8.38 -5.84 2.33
N MET A 94 -8.41 -6.93 3.11
CA MET A 94 -8.02 -6.90 4.52
C MET A 94 -6.57 -6.43 4.70
N LYS A 95 -5.64 -6.92 3.89
CA LYS A 95 -4.23 -6.52 3.93
C LYS A 95 -4.05 -5.03 3.63
N LYS A 96 -4.77 -4.49 2.63
CA LYS A 96 -4.73 -3.05 2.31
C LYS A 96 -5.29 -2.17 3.44
N LEU A 97 -6.26 -2.66 4.21
CA LEU A 97 -6.79 -1.94 5.37
C LEU A 97 -5.79 -1.93 6.51
N ASP A 98 -5.15 -3.07 6.80
CA ASP A 98 -4.12 -3.19 7.83
C ASP A 98 -2.87 -2.34 7.53
N GLU A 99 -2.42 -2.33 6.26
CA GLU A 99 -1.32 -1.47 5.81
C GLU A 99 -1.66 0.02 6.01
N ARG A 100 -2.85 0.45 5.61
CA ARG A 100 -3.32 1.84 5.83
C ARG A 100 -3.38 2.22 7.31
N ALA A 101 -3.83 1.32 8.17
CA ALA A 101 -3.87 1.57 9.62
C ALA A 101 -2.47 1.75 10.22
N LYS A 102 -1.49 0.97 9.76
CA LYS A 102 -0.08 1.08 10.17
C LYS A 102 0.55 2.39 9.68
N ASP A 103 0.25 2.80 8.46
CA ASP A 103 0.72 4.06 7.89
C ASP A 103 0.15 5.26 8.66
N ASP A 104 -1.14 5.25 8.97
CA ASP A 104 -1.79 6.31 9.78
C ASP A 104 -1.19 6.42 11.19
N LEU A 105 -0.93 5.27 11.83
CA LEU A 105 -0.27 5.24 13.14
C LEU A 105 1.15 5.81 13.08
N THR A 106 1.89 5.48 12.02
CA THR A 106 3.24 5.97 11.79
C THR A 106 3.22 7.48 11.58
N LEU A 107 2.28 7.99 10.78
CA LEU A 107 2.13 9.41 10.51
C LEU A 107 1.84 10.20 11.80
N LYS A 108 0.87 9.75 12.60
CA LYS A 108 0.55 10.37 13.91
C LYS A 108 1.74 10.42 14.85
N ARG A 109 2.57 9.38 14.87
CA ARG A 109 3.80 9.34 15.69
C ARG A 109 4.81 10.38 15.22
N VAL A 110 5.02 10.48 13.90
CA VAL A 110 5.92 11.48 13.29
C VAL A 110 5.41 12.90 13.58
N GLU A 111 4.12 13.16 13.40
CA GLU A 111 3.50 14.47 13.69
C GLU A 111 3.71 14.88 15.15
N THR A 112 3.51 13.95 16.08
CA THR A 112 3.72 14.19 17.52
C THR A 112 5.19 14.51 17.83
N ASP A 113 6.13 13.78 17.24
CA ASP A 113 7.57 14.03 17.39
C ASP A 113 7.98 15.39 16.81
N VAL A 114 7.46 15.74 15.63
CA VAL A 114 7.72 17.03 14.97
C VAL A 114 7.16 18.18 15.81
N ALA A 115 5.92 18.06 16.31
CA ALA A 115 5.31 19.05 17.18
C ALA A 115 6.13 19.27 18.47
N ARG A 116 6.59 18.18 19.10
CA ARG A 116 7.45 18.25 20.29
C ARG A 116 8.76 18.97 20.00
N ARG A 117 9.46 18.61 18.91
CA ARG A 117 10.72 19.25 18.51
C ARG A 117 10.53 20.74 18.20
N LYS A 118 9.45 21.10 17.51
CA LYS A 118 9.09 22.50 17.24
C LYS A 118 8.84 23.29 18.53
N GLN A 119 8.16 22.70 19.52
CA GLN A 119 7.96 23.32 20.82
C GLN A 119 9.27 23.54 21.57
N VAL A 120 10.17 22.56 21.57
CA VAL A 120 11.49 22.70 22.22
C VAL A 120 12.30 23.80 21.54
N PHE A 121 12.34 23.80 20.20
CA PHE A 121 13.05 24.82 19.43
C PHE A 121 12.51 26.23 19.71
N THR A 122 11.20 26.41 19.67
CA THR A 122 10.57 27.71 19.94
C THR A 122 10.78 28.20 21.38
N LYS A 123 10.79 27.29 22.37
CA LYS A 123 11.14 27.64 23.75
C LYS A 123 12.61 28.06 23.88
N ALA A 124 13.52 27.33 23.23
CA ALA A 124 14.94 27.64 23.24
C ALA A 124 15.25 29.00 22.59
N GLU A 125 14.63 29.31 21.44
CA GLU A 125 14.76 30.61 20.79
C GLU A 125 14.27 31.75 21.70
N LYS A 126 13.07 31.62 22.29
CA LYS A 126 12.55 32.63 23.24
C LYS A 126 13.45 32.83 24.46
N ALA A 127 14.02 31.75 24.99
CA ALA A 127 14.96 31.84 26.11
C ALA A 127 16.24 32.57 25.70
N ARG A 128 16.75 32.32 24.49
CA ARG A 128 17.94 33.00 23.95
C ARG A 128 17.69 34.50 23.76
N GLU A 129 16.56 34.86 23.15
CA GLU A 129 16.14 36.27 22.99
C GLU A 129 16.00 36.98 24.33
N HIS A 130 15.46 36.30 25.36
CA HIS A 130 15.33 36.88 26.69
C HIS A 130 16.68 37.11 27.36
N LEU A 131 17.59 36.13 27.29
CA LEU A 131 18.95 36.26 27.82
C LEU A 131 19.72 37.39 27.13
N GLU A 132 19.56 37.55 25.82
CA GLU A 132 20.19 38.63 25.06
C GLU A 132 19.69 40.00 25.52
N LYS A 133 18.38 40.16 25.74
CA LYS A 133 17.81 41.40 26.30
C LYS A 133 18.35 41.72 27.69
N VAL A 134 18.36 40.72 28.58
CA VAL A 134 18.91 40.90 29.94
C VAL A 134 20.39 41.29 29.90
N ALA A 135 21.17 40.69 28.99
CA ALA A 135 22.57 41.04 28.81
C ALA A 135 22.77 42.48 28.27
N GLN A 136 21.92 42.92 27.34
CA GLN A 136 21.91 44.30 26.84
C GLN A 136 21.58 45.31 27.95
N GLU A 137 20.50 45.07 28.70
CA GLU A 137 20.09 45.90 29.83
C GLU A 137 21.22 46.05 30.87
N HIS A 138 21.86 44.94 31.23
CA HIS A 138 22.98 44.96 32.17
C HIS A 138 24.21 45.70 31.61
N ALA A 139 24.48 45.61 30.30
CA ALA A 139 25.55 46.36 29.65
C ALA A 139 25.27 47.88 29.62
N ASP A 140 24.02 48.27 29.37
CA ASP A 140 23.57 49.66 29.37
C ASP A 140 23.66 50.27 30.78
N GLU A 141 23.19 49.56 31.81
CA GLU A 141 23.35 49.98 33.21
C GLU A 141 24.82 50.18 33.59
N TRP A 142 25.69 49.26 33.17
CA TRP A 142 27.12 49.37 33.45
C TRP A 142 27.76 50.56 32.72
N ALA A 143 27.35 50.81 31.48
CA ALA A 143 27.78 51.98 30.72
C ALA A 143 27.33 53.29 31.37
N GLU A 144 26.09 53.37 31.87
CA GLU A 144 25.55 54.53 32.57
C GLU A 144 26.28 54.81 33.89
N LYS A 145 26.49 53.77 34.73
CA LYS A 145 27.29 53.88 35.96
C LYS A 145 28.71 54.36 35.67
N LYS A 146 29.33 53.83 34.61
CA LYS A 146 30.67 54.25 34.18
C LYS A 146 30.69 55.71 33.71
N ARG A 147 29.69 56.16 32.94
CA ARG A 147 29.54 57.55 32.51
C ARG A 147 29.36 58.49 33.71
N ALA A 148 28.50 58.14 34.65
CA ALA A 148 28.26 58.90 35.87
C ALA A 148 29.55 59.03 36.72
N TYR A 149 30.29 57.94 36.89
CA TYR A 149 31.56 57.93 37.61
C TYR A 149 32.62 58.84 36.95
N VAL A 150 32.73 58.80 35.62
CA VAL A 150 33.66 59.67 34.87
C VAL A 150 33.25 61.15 35.01
N LEU A 151 31.95 61.46 34.93
CA LEU A 151 31.42 62.81 35.17
C LEU A 151 31.72 63.31 36.59
N GLU A 152 31.54 62.46 37.60
CA GLU A 152 31.82 62.79 38.99
C GLU A 152 33.31 63.07 39.21
N LEU A 153 34.20 62.27 38.60
CA LEU A 153 35.64 62.51 38.62
C LEU A 153 36.03 63.82 37.92
N PHE A 154 35.36 64.17 36.83
CA PHE A 154 35.62 65.41 36.10
C PHE A 154 35.23 66.64 36.92
N LEU A 155 34.06 66.60 37.57
CA LEU A 155 33.56 67.67 38.45
C LEU A 155 34.38 67.85 39.72
N LYS A 156 35.04 66.80 40.23
CA LYS A 156 35.92 66.87 41.41
C LYS A 156 37.32 67.44 41.12
N ASN A 157 37.71 67.53 39.84
CA ASN A 157 39.02 68.01 39.40
C ASN A 157 38.95 69.38 38.68
N THR A 158 37.81 70.07 38.74
CA THR A 158 37.61 71.45 38.30
C THR A 158 37.27 72.34 39.49
#